data_AF-A0A359KT35-F1
#
_entry.id   AF-A0A359KT35-F1
#
_cell.length_a   1.000
_cell.length_b   1.000
_cell.length_c   1.000
_cell.angle_alpha   90.00
_cell.angle_beta   90.00
_cell.angle_gamma   90.00
#
_symmetry.space_group_name_H-M   'P 1'
#
loop_
_entity.id
_entity.type
_entity.pdbx_description
1 polymer ?
#
loop_
_entity_poly.entity_id
_entity_poly.type
_entity_poly.pdbx_seq_one_letter_code
_entity_poly.pdbx_strand_id
1 'polypeptide(L)'
;MNARDGLERIRERLIANAADPDTLSLLDTMISRASAPGAERAQATQSQLVRMLVRSPVATNNFHVYNDLVRLEAEVNEVAAQRAAAAEAEADKPVPKSKKYYKQLKEREKREA
;
A
#
# COMPACT_ATOMS: atom_id res chain seq x y z
N MET A 1 2.74 -9.65 -1.70
CA MET A 1 1.41 -10.01 -2.26
C MET A 1 1.67 -10.29 -3.72
N ASN A 2 1.13 -11.39 -4.24
CA ASN A 2 1.29 -11.71 -5.65
C ASN A 2 0.64 -10.60 -6.51
N ALA A 3 1.01 -10.51 -7.79
CA ALA A 3 0.46 -9.50 -8.68
C ALA A 3 -1.05 -9.70 -8.91
N ARG A 4 -1.50 -10.95 -9.01
CA ARG A 4 -2.91 -11.30 -9.27
C ARG A 4 -3.86 -10.81 -8.18
N ASP A 5 -3.63 -11.21 -6.93
CA ASP A 5 -4.41 -10.79 -5.76
C ASP A 5 -4.41 -9.25 -5.65
N GLY A 6 -3.29 -8.62 -6.04
CA GLY A 6 -3.20 -7.16 -6.09
C GLY A 6 -4.14 -6.53 -7.12
N LEU A 7 -4.20 -7.10 -8.32
CA LEU A 7 -5.10 -6.66 -9.38
C LEU A 7 -6.56 -6.94 -9.03
N GLU A 8 -6.88 -8.07 -8.38
CA GLU A 8 -8.22 -8.39 -7.90
C GLU A 8 -8.71 -7.36 -6.86
N ARG A 9 -7.86 -7.00 -5.88
CA ARG A 9 -8.18 -5.93 -4.91
C ARG A 9 -8.36 -4.55 -5.56
N ILE A 10 -7.54 -4.24 -6.58
CA ILE A 10 -7.68 -3.00 -7.35
C ILE A 10 -9.04 -2.98 -8.06
N ARG A 11 -9.46 -4.11 -8.65
CA ARG A 11 -10.75 -4.25 -9.33
C ARG A 11 -11.92 -4.01 -8.39
N GLU A 12 -11.90 -4.61 -7.20
CA GLU A 12 -12.94 -4.40 -6.18
C GLU A 12 -13.08 -2.92 -5.81
N ARG A 13 -11.96 -2.21 -5.67
CA ARG A 13 -11.94 -0.77 -5.37
C ARG A 13 -12.52 0.07 -6.51
N LEU A 14 -12.17 -0.25 -7.75
CA LEU A 14 -12.70 0.43 -8.93
C LEU A 14 -14.21 0.21 -9.08
N ILE A 15 -14.71 -0.99 -8.79
CA ILE A 15 -16.15 -1.27 -8.75
C ILE A 15 -16.84 -0.43 -7.68
N ALA A 16 -16.26 -0.36 -6.47
CA ALA A 16 -16.79 0.48 -5.39
C ALA A 16 -16.81 1.97 -5.76
N ASN A 17 -15.87 2.42 -6.60
CA ASN A 17 -15.78 3.78 -7.10
C ASN A 17 -16.64 4.04 -8.35
N ALA A 18 -17.43 3.06 -8.79
CA ALA A 18 -18.22 3.13 -10.03
C ALA A 18 -17.37 3.54 -11.26
N ALA A 19 -16.19 2.92 -11.39
CA ALA A 19 -15.28 3.13 -12.50
C ALA A 19 -15.91 2.77 -13.85
N ASP A 20 -15.36 3.36 -14.91
CA ASP A 20 -15.77 3.12 -16.28
C ASP A 20 -15.64 1.63 -16.66
N PRO A 21 -16.59 1.07 -17.43
CA PRO A 21 -16.50 -0.32 -17.89
C PRO A 21 -15.20 -0.66 -18.62
N ASP A 22 -14.61 0.28 -19.37
CA ASP A 22 -13.35 0.08 -20.07
C ASP A 22 -12.18 -0.10 -19.08
N THR A 23 -12.24 0.58 -17.94
CA THR A 23 -11.26 0.43 -16.85
C THR A 23 -11.34 -0.99 -16.27
N LEU A 24 -12.55 -1.51 -16.07
CA LEU A 24 -12.75 -2.87 -15.55
C LEU A 24 -12.30 -3.94 -16.56
N SER A 25 -12.55 -3.74 -17.86
CA SER A 25 -12.09 -4.62 -18.94
C SER A 25 -10.56 -4.68 -19.03
N LEU A 26 -9.88 -3.54 -18.87
CA LEU A 26 -8.42 -3.49 -18.78
C LEU A 26 -7.92 -4.34 -17.61
N LEU A 27 -8.54 -4.21 -16.45
CA LEU A 27 -8.19 -4.99 -15.26
C LEU A 27 -8.42 -6.49 -15.45
N ASP A 28 -9.56 -6.88 -16.03
CA ASP A 28 -9.88 -8.29 -16.31
C ASP A 28 -8.85 -8.92 -17.24
N THR A 29 -8.40 -8.17 -18.25
CA THR A 29 -7.31 -8.62 -19.15
C THR A 29 -5.99 -8.81 -18.38
N MET A 30 -5.67 -7.91 -17.46
CA MET A 30 -4.43 -7.99 -16.68
C MET A 30 -4.47 -9.11 -15.64
N ILE A 31 -5.62 -9.34 -14.99
CA ILE A 31 -5.84 -10.46 -14.06
C ILE A 31 -5.70 -11.80 -14.79
N SER A 32 -6.29 -11.90 -15.99
CA SER A 32 -6.14 -13.09 -16.84
C SER A 32 -4.68 -13.39 -17.16
N ARG A 33 -3.91 -12.36 -17.55
CA ARG A 33 -2.45 -12.50 -17.79
C ARG A 33 -1.67 -12.88 -16.53
N ALA A 34 -2.00 -12.30 -15.38
CA ALA A 34 -1.39 -12.62 -14.10
C ALA A 34 -1.77 -14.02 -13.58
N SER A 35 -2.79 -14.66 -14.17
CA SER A 35 -3.20 -16.03 -13.88
C SER A 35 -2.48 -17.08 -14.75
N ALA A 36 -1.64 -16.65 -15.71
CA ALA A 36 -0.89 -17.56 -16.56
C ALA A 36 0.13 -18.37 -15.73
N PRO A 37 0.39 -19.65 -16.08
CA PRO A 37 1.37 -20.47 -15.40
C PRO A 37 2.74 -19.79 -15.32
N GLY A 38 3.30 -19.69 -14.11
CA GLY A 38 4.58 -19.04 -13.85
C GLY A 38 4.51 -17.54 -13.51
N ALA A 39 3.37 -16.88 -13.72
CA ALA A 39 3.16 -15.48 -13.32
C ALA A 39 3.01 -15.31 -11.79
N GLU A 40 2.73 -16.38 -11.07
CA GLU A 40 2.55 -16.43 -9.60
C GLU A 40 3.75 -15.90 -8.81
N ARG A 41 4.95 -15.96 -9.41
CA ARG A 41 6.18 -15.47 -8.79
C ARG A 41 6.30 -13.94 -8.82
N ALA A 42 5.51 -13.25 -9.65
CA ALA A 42 5.52 -11.81 -9.71
C ALA A 42 4.93 -11.22 -8.43
N GLN A 43 5.77 -10.54 -7.65
CA GLN A 43 5.37 -9.79 -6.47
C GLN A 43 5.36 -8.31 -6.82
N ALA A 44 4.30 -7.61 -6.42
CA ALA A 44 4.19 -6.17 -6.58
C ALA A 44 3.34 -5.56 -5.47
N THR A 45 3.63 -4.31 -5.11
CA THR A 45 2.73 -3.53 -4.25
C THR A 45 1.54 -3.03 -5.05
N GLN A 46 0.44 -2.69 -4.37
CA GLN A 46 -0.72 -2.08 -5.03
C GLN A 46 -0.35 -0.77 -5.76
N SER A 47 0.51 0.07 -5.15
CA SER A 47 0.97 1.31 -5.78
C SER A 47 1.79 1.07 -7.06
N GLN A 48 2.62 0.02 -7.09
CA GLN A 48 3.36 -0.36 -8.29
C GLN A 48 2.42 -0.84 -9.41
N LEU A 49 1.42 -1.66 -9.06
CA LEU A 49 0.43 -2.16 -10.02
C LEU A 49 -0.40 -1.02 -10.61
N VAL A 50 -0.90 -0.09 -9.78
CA VAL A 50 -1.67 1.05 -10.27
C VAL A 50 -0.83 1.94 -11.19
N ARG A 51 0.42 2.26 -10.83
CA ARG A 51 1.34 3.01 -11.72
C ARG A 51 1.57 2.33 -13.06
N MET A 52 1.70 1.01 -13.06
CA MET A 52 1.85 0.24 -14.29
C MET A 52 0.60 0.36 -15.17
N LEU A 53 -0.60 0.32 -14.58
CA LEU A 53 -1.87 0.48 -15.30
C LEU A 53 -2.04 1.90 -15.87
N VAL A 54 -1.73 2.93 -15.08
CA VAL A 54 -1.78 4.35 -15.51
C VAL A 54 -0.87 4.58 -16.73
N ARG A 55 0.28 3.91 -16.79
CA ARG A 55 1.24 4.01 -17.89
C ARG A 55 0.94 3.10 -19.08
N SER A 56 -0.15 2.33 -19.02
CA SER A 56 -0.52 1.42 -20.10
C SER A 56 -1.01 2.21 -21.33
N PRO A 57 -0.81 1.70 -22.56
CA PRO A 57 -1.34 2.34 -23.76
C PRO A 57 -2.87 2.52 -23.72
N VAL A 58 -3.58 1.63 -23.04
CA VAL A 58 -5.05 1.71 -22.89
C VAL A 58 -5.43 2.94 -22.06
N ALA A 59 -4.75 3.17 -20.94
CA ALA A 59 -4.96 4.37 -20.12
C ALA A 59 -4.55 5.64 -20.88
N THR A 60 -3.40 5.65 -21.56
CA THR A 60 -2.95 6.82 -22.33
C THR A 60 -3.93 7.23 -23.43
N ASN A 61 -4.64 6.28 -24.02
CA ASN A 61 -5.55 6.52 -25.15
C ASN A 61 -7.03 6.68 -24.73
N ASN A 62 -7.38 6.46 -23.46
CA ASN A 62 -8.74 6.62 -22.95
C ASN A 62 -8.74 7.47 -21.68
N PHE A 63 -9.27 8.69 -21.81
CA PHE A 63 -9.31 9.66 -20.72
C PHE A 63 -10.08 9.17 -19.49
N HIS A 64 -11.17 8.42 -19.68
CA HIS A 64 -11.96 7.88 -18.57
C HIS A 64 -11.15 6.87 -17.77
N VAL A 65 -10.50 5.94 -18.47
CA VAL A 65 -9.60 4.95 -17.87
C VAL A 65 -8.44 5.61 -17.13
N TYR A 66 -7.82 6.61 -17.76
CA TYR A 66 -6.74 7.37 -17.12
C TYR A 66 -7.21 8.04 -15.82
N ASN A 67 -8.35 8.71 -15.85
CA ASN A 67 -8.88 9.45 -14.71
C ASN A 67 -9.21 8.52 -13.53
N ASP A 68 -9.90 7.41 -13.80
CA ASP A 68 -10.21 6.39 -12.79
C ASP A 68 -8.93 5.86 -12.11
N LEU A 69 -7.91 5.56 -12.91
CA LEU A 69 -6.64 5.02 -12.41
C LEU A 69 -5.81 6.05 -11.63
N VAL A 70 -5.81 7.32 -12.05
CA VAL A 70 -5.12 8.41 -11.34
C VAL A 70 -5.80 8.71 -10.01
N ARG A 71 -7.14 8.73 -9.98
CA ARG A 71 -7.89 8.87 -8.73
C ARG A 71 -7.56 7.74 -7.77
N LEU A 72 -7.55 6.50 -8.26
CA LEU A 72 -7.16 5.35 -7.46
C LEU A 72 -5.70 5.43 -7.00
N GLU A 73 -4.79 5.92 -7.84
CA GLU A 73 -3.38 6.10 -7.47
C GLU A 73 -3.23 7.04 -6.27
N ALA A 74 -3.96 8.17 -6.27
CA ALA A 74 -3.96 9.10 -5.16
C ALA A 74 -4.42 8.44 -3.86
N GLU A 75 -5.55 7.71 -3.89
CA GLU A 75 -6.08 6.99 -2.73
C GLU A 75 -5.09 5.94 -2.19
N VAL A 76 -4.47 5.16 -3.08
CA VAL A 76 -3.51 4.11 -2.69
C VAL A 76 -2.25 4.72 -2.09
N ASN A 77 -1.75 5.82 -2.67
CA ASN A 77 -0.57 6.52 -2.15
C ASN A 77 -0.86 7.16 -0.79
N GLU A 78 -2.05 7.72 -0.59
CA GLU A 78 -2.46 8.29 0.69
C GLU A 78 -2.50 7.22 1.80
N VAL A 79 -3.15 6.08 1.54
CA VAL A 79 -3.19 4.96 2.51
C VAL A 79 -1.79 4.43 2.80
N ALA A 80 -0.91 4.36 1.80
CA ALA A 80 0.48 3.95 1.99
C ALA A 80 1.25 4.96 2.87
N ALA A 81 1.06 6.27 2.64
CA ALA A 81 1.67 7.32 3.44
C ALA A 81 1.18 7.31 4.89
N GLN A 82 -0.13 7.13 5.12
CA GLN A 82 -0.69 7.00 6.47
C GLN A 82 -0.11 5.82 7.24
N ARG A 83 0.08 4.66 6.58
CA ARG A 83 0.71 3.49 7.19
C ARG A 83 2.18 3.72 7.53
N ALA A 84 2.92 4.40 6.64
CA ALA A 84 4.31 4.75 6.90
C ALA A 84 4.44 5.69 8.10
N ALA A 85 3.60 6.74 8.16
CA ALA A 85 3.56 7.67 9.29
C ALA A 85 3.20 6.98 10.62
N ALA A 86 2.25 6.04 10.60
CA ALA A 86 1.89 5.26 11.80
C ALA A 86 3.04 4.36 12.28
N ALA A 87 3.78 3.74 11.35
CA ALA A 87 4.94 2.91 11.69
C ALA A 87 6.09 3.75 12.27
N GLU A 88 6.32 4.95 11.73
CA GLU A 88 7.32 5.89 12.25
C GLU A 88 6.93 6.38 13.65
N ALA A 89 5.67 6.73 13.88
CA ALA A 89 5.17 7.11 15.19
C ALA A 89 5.30 5.98 16.23
N GLU A 90 5.10 4.71 15.84
CA GLU A 90 5.33 3.56 16.73
C GLU A 90 6.82 3.38 17.05
N ALA A 91 7.69 3.54 16.06
CA ALA A 91 9.13 3.45 16.24
C ALA A 91 9.68 4.56 17.14
N ASP A 92 9.07 5.74 17.11
CA ASP A 92 9.45 6.90 17.94
C ASP A 92 8.89 6.82 19.37
N LYS A 93 8.01 5.85 19.68
CA LYS A 93 7.52 5.69 21.05
C LYS A 93 8.70 5.43 21.99
N PRO A 94 8.87 6.24 23.06
CA PRO A 94 9.97 6.07 23.97
C PRO A 94 9.89 4.70 24.64
N VAL A 95 10.93 3.89 24.46
CA VAL A 95 11.02 2.58 25.11
C VAL A 95 11.01 2.80 26.63
N PRO A 96 10.05 2.21 27.37
CA PRO A 96 9.95 2.44 28.79
C PRO A 96 11.24 1.98 29.49
N LYS A 97 11.81 2.87 30.31
CA LYS A 97 13.04 2.58 31.07
C LYS A 97 12.81 1.37 31.98
N SER A 98 13.81 0.49 32.07
CA SER A 98 13.68 -0.75 32.84
C SER A 98 13.54 -0.51 34.35
N LYS A 99 12.92 -1.45 35.10
CA LYS A 99 12.88 -1.40 36.58
C LYS A 99 14.28 -1.28 37.21
N LYS A 100 15.30 -1.86 36.58
CA LYS A 100 16.70 -1.76 37.02
C LYS A 100 17.20 -0.32 36.96
N TYR A 101 16.85 0.44 35.93
CA TYR A 101 17.18 1.87 35.82
C TYR A 101 16.64 2.67 37.01
N TYR A 102 15.36 2.49 37.34
CA TYR A 102 14.75 3.19 38.47
C TYR A 102 15.29 2.73 39.84
N LYS A 103 15.67 1.45 39.97
CA LYS A 103 16.31 0.94 41.19
C LYS A 103 17.70 1.57 41.39
N GLN A 104 18.51 1.65 40.33
CA GLN A 104 19.82 2.30 40.36
C GLN A 104 19.72 3.80 40.62
N LEU A 105 18.71 4.48 40.08
CA LEU A 105 18.44 5.89 40.36
C LEU A 105 18.20 6.12 41.86
N LYS A 106 17.28 5.34 42.46
CA LYS A 106 16.99 5.41 43.91
C LYS A 106 18.20 5.08 44.78
N GLU A 107 19.02 4.12 44.37
CA GLU A 107 20.25 3.78 45.11
C GLU A 107 21.30 4.90 45.04
N ARG A 108 21.36 5.65 43.93
CA ARG A 108 22.24 6.82 43.79
C ARG A 108 21.75 8.00 44.64
N GLU A 109 20.46 8.34 44.56
CA GLU A 109 19.84 9.39 45.37
C GLU A 109 20.02 9.14 46.88
N LYS A 110 19.96 7.87 47.32
CA LYS A 110 20.20 7.50 48.73
C LYS A 110 21.66 7.56 49.19
N ARG A 111 22.63 7.60 48.26
CA ARG A 111 24.06 7.72 48.58
C ARG A 111 24.52 9.17 48.57
N GLU A 112 23.79 10.02 47.88
CA GLU A 112 24.04 11.46 47.79
C GLU A 112 23.29 12.27 48.86
N ALA A 113 22.42 11.62 49.65
CA ALA A 113 21.73 12.16 50.83
C ALA A 113 22.35 11.62 52.13
#